data_AF-A0AAE4ZXM0-F1
#
_entry.id   AF-A0AAE4ZXM0-F1
#
_cell.length_a   1.000
_cell.length_b   1.000
_cell.length_c   1.000
_cell.angle_alpha   90.00
_cell.angle_beta   90.00
_cell.angle_gamma   90.00
#
_symmetry.space_group_name_H-M   'P 1'
#
loop_
_entity.id
_entity.type
_entity.pdbx_description
1 polymer ?
#
loop_
_entity_poly.entity_id
_entity_poly.type
_entity_poly.pdbx_seq_one_letter_code
_entity_poly.pdbx_strand_id
1 'polypeptide(L)'
;MARRRQEIKGLSDDELKARFWQLAEEIVKPLYELAYTHTSPSIERSVLLRMGFSSLESKAIVSHAEKMRLLGKGAGHLVLRYAKMTGKPYLEAGKDLCVDLEAWDDLKAAFERGPSR
;
A
#
# COMPACT_ATOMS: atom_id res chain seq x y z
N MET A 1 -9.32 -0.49 46.20
CA MET A 1 -8.14 -0.73 45.34
C MET A 1 -8.09 -2.21 44.96
N ALA A 2 -8.94 -2.63 44.02
CA ALA A 2 -9.51 -3.98 44.03
C ALA A 2 -9.09 -4.82 42.82
N ARG A 3 -8.60 -6.04 43.09
CA ARG A 3 -8.28 -7.15 42.16
C ARG A 3 -7.21 -6.90 41.09
N ARG A 4 -7.35 -5.90 40.21
CA ARG A 4 -6.42 -5.67 39.07
C ARG A 4 -4.98 -5.33 39.48
N ARG A 5 -4.80 -4.60 40.59
CA ARG A 5 -3.46 -4.25 41.10
C ARG A 5 -2.81 -5.42 41.87
N GLN A 6 -3.58 -6.40 42.32
CA GLN A 6 -3.02 -7.56 43.02
C GLN A 6 -2.21 -8.46 42.08
N GLU A 7 -2.64 -8.58 40.82
CA GLU A 7 -2.00 -9.41 39.78
C GLU A 7 -0.58 -8.98 39.41
N ILE A 8 -0.21 -7.72 39.71
CA ILE A 8 1.12 -7.16 39.40
C ILE A 8 1.91 -6.73 40.64
N LYS A 9 1.39 -7.02 41.84
CA LYS A 9 1.97 -6.55 43.12
C LYS A 9 3.34 -7.17 43.42
N GLY A 10 3.63 -8.36 42.87
CA GLY A 10 4.89 -9.08 43.09
C GLY A 10 5.99 -8.78 42.07
N LEU A 11 5.72 -7.93 41.08
CA LEU A 11 6.69 -7.59 40.04
C LEU A 11 7.59 -6.44 40.52
N SER A 12 8.88 -6.58 40.25
CA SER A 12 9.85 -5.47 40.33
C SER A 12 9.57 -4.40 39.28
N ASP A 13 10.17 -3.22 39.43
CA ASP A 13 10.01 -2.12 38.48
C ASP A 13 10.46 -2.52 37.05
N ASP A 14 11.52 -3.32 36.94
CA ASP A 14 12.00 -3.83 35.65
C ASP A 14 11.01 -4.81 35.01
N GLU A 15 10.44 -5.72 35.80
CA GLU A 15 9.41 -6.65 35.32
C GLU A 15 8.11 -5.92 34.95
N LEU A 16 7.73 -4.88 35.69
CA LEU A 16 6.59 -4.02 35.36
C LEU A 16 6.82 -3.30 34.02
N LYS A 17 8.02 -2.77 33.81
CA LYS A 17 8.40 -2.11 32.55
C LYS A 17 8.42 -3.10 31.39
N ALA A 18 8.98 -4.29 31.58
CA ALA A 18 8.99 -5.33 30.55
C ALA A 18 7.56 -5.74 30.17
N ARG A 19 6.69 -5.99 31.15
CA ARG A 19 5.28 -6.33 30.93
C ARG A 19 4.51 -5.22 30.22
N PHE A 20 4.80 -3.95 30.54
CA PHE A 20 4.21 -2.81 29.83
C PHE A 20 4.57 -2.84 28.33
N TRP A 21 5.84 -3.01 28.00
CA TRP A 21 6.28 -3.03 26.60
C TRP A 21 5.81 -4.25 25.84
N GLN A 22 5.78 -5.43 26.49
CA GLN A 22 5.20 -6.62 25.89
C GLN A 22 3.72 -6.41 25.50
N LEU A 23 2.92 -5.86 26.42
CA LEU A 23 1.51 -5.57 26.13
C LEU A 23 1.36 -4.50 25.05
N ALA A 24 2.21 -3.47 25.05
CA ALA A 24 2.21 -2.46 24.00
C ALA A 24 2.52 -3.08 22.63
N GLU A 25 3.49 -4.00 22.56
CA GLU A 25 3.82 -4.76 21.34
C GLU A 25 2.65 -5.61 20.87
N GLU A 26 2.01 -6.36 21.77
CA GLU A 26 0.83 -7.18 21.46
C GLU A 26 -0.32 -6.33 20.89
N ILE A 27 -0.52 -5.12 21.42
CA ILE A 27 -1.54 -4.18 20.93
C ILE A 27 -1.22 -3.68 19.51
N VAL A 28 0.05 -3.34 19.22
CA VAL A 28 0.41 -2.77 17.91
C VAL A 28 0.61 -3.83 16.82
N LYS A 29 0.88 -5.09 17.19
CA LYS A 29 1.11 -6.19 16.25
C LYS A 29 0.03 -6.34 15.17
N PRO A 30 -1.29 -6.41 15.47
CA PRO A 30 -2.31 -6.52 14.43
C PRO A 30 -2.38 -5.27 13.52
N LEU A 31 -2.02 -4.09 14.03
CA LEU A 31 -1.97 -2.86 13.23
C LEU A 31 -0.79 -2.90 12.24
N TYR A 32 0.35 -3.42 12.68
CA TYR A 32 1.52 -3.65 11.83
C TYR A 32 1.21 -4.68 10.73
N GLU A 33 0.59 -5.80 11.07
CA GLU A 33 0.21 -6.84 10.10
C GLU A 33 -0.76 -6.31 9.04
N LEU A 34 -1.74 -5.49 9.45
CA LEU A 34 -2.65 -4.80 8.53
C LEU A 34 -1.86 -3.90 7.56
N ALA A 35 -0.98 -3.05 8.09
CA ALA A 35 -0.17 -2.14 7.29
C ALA A 35 0.80 -2.86 6.34
N TYR A 36 1.30 -4.03 6.73
CA TYR A 36 2.21 -4.84 5.91
C TYR A 36 1.50 -5.54 4.75
N THR A 37 0.25 -5.98 4.96
CA THR A 37 -0.51 -6.80 4.00
C THR A 37 -1.45 -5.99 3.10
N HIS A 38 -1.72 -4.73 3.45
CA HIS A 38 -2.66 -3.87 2.72
C HIS A 38 -2.00 -2.57 2.27
N THR A 39 -2.59 -1.96 1.25
CA THR A 39 -2.24 -0.61 0.79
C THR A 39 -3.44 0.33 0.92
N SER A 40 -3.23 1.61 0.65
CA SER A 40 -4.27 2.62 0.62
C SER A 40 -4.02 3.63 -0.52
N PRO A 41 -5.04 4.38 -0.96
CA PRO A 41 -4.86 5.40 -1.98
C PRO A 41 -3.75 6.42 -1.66
N SER A 42 -3.53 6.78 -0.39
CA SER A 42 -2.44 7.69 -0.01
C SER A 42 -1.06 7.05 -0.13
N ILE A 43 -0.93 5.77 0.23
CA ILE A 43 0.32 5.01 0.07
C ILE A 43 0.67 4.93 -1.43
N GLU A 44 -0.27 4.55 -2.28
CA GLU A 44 -0.04 4.45 -3.72
C GLU A 44 0.31 5.79 -4.38
N ARG A 45 -0.34 6.89 -3.95
CA ARG A 45 0.07 8.23 -4.39
C ARG A 45 1.50 8.56 -3.97
N SER A 46 1.90 8.19 -2.74
CA SER A 46 3.28 8.42 -2.27
C SER A 46 4.33 7.65 -3.09
N VAL A 47 3.98 6.47 -3.60
CA VAL A 47 4.83 5.70 -4.52
C VAL A 47 4.99 6.45 -5.84
N LEU A 48 3.90 6.90 -6.46
CA LEU A 48 3.95 7.65 -7.72
C LEU A 48 4.70 8.99 -7.59
N LEU A 49 4.54 9.71 -6.48
CA LEU A 49 5.32 10.91 -6.19
C LEU A 49 6.83 10.62 -6.18
N ARG A 50 7.26 9.51 -5.56
CA ARG A 50 8.68 9.07 -5.58
C ARG A 50 9.14 8.61 -6.96
N MET A 51 8.22 8.19 -7.83
CA MET A 51 8.52 7.86 -9.23
C MET A 51 8.66 9.09 -10.13
N GLY A 52 8.35 10.29 -9.63
CA GLY A 52 8.49 11.56 -10.36
C GLY A 52 7.20 12.11 -10.95
N PHE A 53 6.04 11.57 -10.60
CA PHE A 53 4.75 12.13 -10.98
C PHE A 53 4.35 13.29 -10.05
N SER A 54 3.58 14.24 -10.58
CA SER A 54 2.95 15.29 -9.78
C SER A 54 1.82 14.74 -8.90
N SER A 55 1.38 15.54 -7.93
CA SER A 55 0.23 15.20 -7.07
C SER A 55 -1.07 15.02 -7.87
N LEU A 56 -1.24 15.75 -8.98
CA LEU A 56 -2.43 15.66 -9.84
C LEU A 56 -2.41 14.35 -10.66
N GLU A 57 -1.29 14.05 -11.30
CA GLU A 57 -1.10 12.78 -12.04
C GLU A 57 -1.26 11.58 -11.10
N SER A 58 -0.61 11.63 -9.93
CA SER A 58 -0.70 10.56 -8.92
C SER A 58 -2.14 10.32 -8.47
N LYS A 59 -2.92 11.39 -8.27
CA LYS A 59 -4.34 11.29 -7.93
C LYS A 59 -5.14 10.66 -9.07
N ALA A 60 -4.92 11.10 -10.31
CA ALA A 60 -5.61 10.55 -11.48
C ALA A 60 -5.36 9.05 -11.63
N ILE A 61 -4.10 8.61 -11.60
CA ILE A 61 -3.73 7.19 -11.73
C ILE A 61 -4.37 6.34 -10.62
N VAL A 62 -4.25 6.78 -9.36
CA VAL A 62 -4.78 6.04 -8.21
C VAL A 62 -6.30 5.95 -8.26
N SER A 63 -7.00 7.03 -8.64
CA SER A 63 -8.45 7.02 -8.76
C SER A 63 -8.95 6.04 -9.84
N HIS A 64 -8.24 5.91 -10.96
CA HIS A 64 -8.58 4.91 -11.98
C HIS A 64 -8.25 3.48 -11.52
N ALA A 65 -7.09 3.27 -10.89
CA ALA A 65 -6.72 1.98 -10.30
C ALA A 65 -7.74 1.48 -9.27
N GLU A 66 -8.29 2.40 -8.45
CA GLU A 66 -9.34 2.10 -7.47
C GLU A 66 -10.65 1.69 -8.16
N LYS A 67 -11.11 2.47 -9.17
CA LYS A 67 -12.31 2.14 -9.97
C LYS A 67 -12.20 0.77 -10.64
N MET A 68 -11.01 0.43 -11.12
CA MET A 68 -10.74 -0.86 -11.77
C MET A 68 -10.43 -2.00 -10.80
N ARG A 69 -10.45 -1.75 -9.48
CA ARG A 69 -10.09 -2.73 -8.42
C ARG A 69 -8.68 -3.31 -8.57
N LEU A 70 -7.76 -2.52 -9.11
CA LEU A 70 -6.36 -2.90 -9.35
C LEU A 70 -5.40 -2.36 -8.27
N LEU A 71 -5.90 -1.65 -7.26
CA LEU A 71 -5.06 -1.04 -6.23
C LEU A 71 -4.15 -2.05 -5.51
N GLY A 72 -4.64 -3.26 -5.27
CA GLY A 72 -3.87 -4.35 -4.65
C GLY A 72 -2.71 -4.90 -5.50
N LYS A 73 -2.57 -4.44 -6.76
CA LYS A 73 -1.41 -4.73 -7.61
C LYS A 73 -0.29 -3.69 -7.47
N GLY A 74 -0.57 -2.55 -6.82
CA GLY A 74 0.32 -1.40 -6.65
C GLY A 74 0.32 -0.47 -7.85
N ALA A 75 0.01 0.82 -7.67
CA ALA A 75 -0.09 1.81 -8.74
C ALA A 75 1.26 2.06 -9.43
N GLY A 76 2.37 2.01 -8.69
CA GLY A 76 3.70 2.07 -9.31
C GLY A 76 3.96 0.87 -10.23
N HIS A 77 3.54 -0.32 -9.82
CA HIS A 77 3.64 -1.52 -10.65
C HIS A 77 2.72 -1.46 -11.88
N LEU A 78 1.51 -0.90 -11.76
CA LEU A 78 0.63 -0.65 -12.90
C LEU A 78 1.31 0.20 -13.98
N VAL A 79 1.96 1.30 -13.59
CA VAL A 79 2.74 2.15 -14.51
C VAL A 79 3.87 1.37 -15.18
N LEU A 80 4.67 0.64 -14.40
CA LEU A 80 5.79 -0.14 -14.95
C LEU A 80 5.32 -1.26 -15.90
N ARG A 81 4.19 -1.90 -15.57
CA ARG A 81 3.60 -2.95 -16.41
C ARG A 81 3.11 -2.37 -17.73
N TYR A 82 2.39 -1.24 -17.70
CA TYR A 82 1.91 -0.57 -18.90
C TYR A 82 3.07 -0.06 -19.78
N ALA A 83 4.12 0.50 -19.16
CA ALA A 83 5.34 0.91 -19.85
C ALA A 83 6.00 -0.28 -20.59
N LYS A 84 6.09 -1.44 -19.93
CA LYS A 84 6.62 -2.66 -20.55
C LYS A 84 5.74 -3.17 -21.71
N MET A 85 4.42 -3.10 -21.59
CA MET A 85 3.49 -3.54 -22.64
C MET A 85 3.56 -2.67 -23.89
N THR A 86 3.75 -1.36 -23.71
CA THR A 86 3.76 -0.38 -24.79
C THR A 86 5.15 -0.05 -25.31
N GLY A 87 6.20 -0.52 -24.63
CA GLY A 87 7.59 -0.18 -24.96
C GLY A 87 7.95 1.29 -24.69
N LYS A 88 7.09 2.04 -23.99
CA LYS A 88 7.29 3.46 -23.69
C LYS A 88 8.14 3.68 -22.43
N PRO A 89 8.84 4.82 -22.32
CA PRO A 89 9.40 5.27 -21.05
C PRO A 89 8.31 5.35 -19.96
N TYR A 90 8.63 4.96 -18.73
CA TYR A 90 7.62 4.82 -17.67
C TYR A 90 6.90 6.13 -17.32
N LEU A 91 7.55 7.28 -17.47
CA LEU A 91 6.94 8.60 -17.25
C LEU A 91 5.89 8.92 -18.31
N GLU A 92 6.16 8.58 -19.58
CA GLU A 92 5.19 8.74 -20.67
C GLU A 92 4.02 7.78 -20.47
N ALA A 93 4.31 6.51 -20.17
CA ALA A 93 3.31 5.50 -19.85
C ALA A 93 2.39 5.92 -18.68
N GLY A 94 2.95 6.55 -17.64
CA GLY A 94 2.14 7.06 -16.52
C GLY A 94 1.29 8.27 -16.89
N LYS A 95 1.77 9.14 -17.79
CA LYS A 95 0.96 10.25 -18.32
C LYS A 95 -0.21 9.75 -19.16
N ASP A 96 0.02 8.73 -19.99
CA ASP A 96 -1.06 8.07 -20.76
C ASP A 96 -2.13 7.53 -19.80
N LEU A 97 -1.74 6.83 -18.74
CA LEU A 97 -2.67 6.33 -17.72
C LEU A 97 -3.46 7.42 -16.99
N CYS A 98 -3.05 8.69 -17.07
CA CYS A 98 -3.82 9.81 -16.52
C CYS A 98 -4.96 10.27 -17.45
N VAL A 99 -4.83 10.09 -18.77
CA VAL A 99 -5.68 10.71 -19.78
C VAL A 99 -6.44 9.70 -20.65
N ASP A 100 -5.86 8.52 -20.87
CA ASP A 100 -6.39 7.49 -21.73
C ASP A 100 -7.09 6.41 -20.90
N LEU A 101 -8.42 6.33 -21.05
CA LEU A 101 -9.24 5.35 -20.35
C LEU A 101 -9.13 3.95 -20.97
N GLU A 102 -8.85 3.84 -22.27
CA GLU A 102 -8.73 2.55 -22.96
C GLU A 102 -7.47 1.80 -22.50
N ALA A 103 -6.41 2.54 -22.16
CA ALA A 103 -5.19 2.00 -21.57
C ALA A 103 -5.45 1.17 -20.29
N TRP A 104 -6.51 1.48 -19.54
CA TRP A 104 -6.86 0.75 -18.32
C TRP A 104 -7.52 -0.60 -18.60
N ASP A 105 -8.27 -0.72 -19.71
CA ASP A 105 -8.89 -1.98 -20.10
C ASP A 105 -7.82 -2.99 -20.56
N ASP A 106 -6.86 -2.54 -21.37
CA ASP A 106 -5.70 -3.34 -21.77
C ASP A 106 -4.86 -3.78 -20.57
N LEU A 107 -4.61 -2.84 -19.65
CA LEU A 107 -3.83 -3.12 -18.44
C LEU A 107 -4.55 -4.15 -17.56
N LYS A 108 -5.87 -4.02 -17.37
CA LYS A 108 -6.68 -4.98 -16.62
C LYS A 108 -6.62 -6.37 -17.25
N ALA A 109 -6.81 -6.47 -18.56
CA ALA A 109 -6.71 -7.74 -19.29
C ALA A 109 -5.32 -8.38 -19.14
N ALA A 110 -4.25 -7.58 -19.13
CA ALA A 110 -2.89 -8.06 -18.94
C ALA A 110 -2.61 -8.63 -17.54
N PHE A 111 -3.32 -8.17 -16.50
CA PHE A 111 -3.25 -8.75 -15.16
C PHE A 111 -4.10 -10.01 -15.00
N GLU A 112 -5.18 -10.15 -15.77
CA GLU A 112 -6.03 -11.35 -15.79
C GLU A 112 -5.37 -12.51 -16.55
N ARG A 113 -4.63 -12.24 -17.63
CA ARG A 113 -3.95 -13.26 -18.45
C ARG A 113 -2.70 -13.90 -17.80
N GLY A 114 -2.28 -13.43 -16.63
CA GLY A 114 -1.05 -13.88 -15.98
C GLY A 114 0.23 -13.44 -16.72
N PRO A 115 1.43 -13.68 -16.17
CA PRO A 115 2.66 -13.23 -16.80
C PRO A 115 2.89 -13.96 -18.13
N SER A 116 2.82 -13.21 -19.24
CA SER A 116 3.40 -13.63 -20.52
C SER A 116 4.89 -13.91 -20.28
N ARG A 117 5.26 -15.19 -20.41
CA ARG A 117 6.64 -15.67 -20.30
C ARG A 117 7.50 -15.11 -21.42
#